data_AF-A0A7C2L3V9-F1
#
_entry.id   AF-A0A7C2L3V9-F1
#
_cell.length_a   1.000
_cell.length_b   1.000
_cell.length_c   1.000
_cell.angle_alpha   90.00
_cell.angle_beta   90.00
_cell.angle_gamma   90.00
#
_symmetry.space_group_name_H-M   'P 1'
#
loop_
_entity.id
_entity.type
_entity.pdbx_description
1 polymer ?
#
loop_
_entity_poly.entity_id
_entity_poly.type
_entity_poly.pdbx_seq_one_letter_code
_entity_poly.pdbx_strand_id
1 'polypeptide(L)'
;MIALLLFVLLALVDLRLAALAILLWLILNMLLGRDSVYSGRRALIKTKRAVYASFSGGADLRKTLLQVSRGMKILGGRVEPSQLVELALNVSRKRARHRGRRKMLGASMTVDYTLPKGPYFKIHFPATLRRSAAMGAFPSLKWDAVRARLLAGRSKVSLILVLDSSASMMYSVRGILTALRAVEREARRYRDRVALVVCKGFGATVVQHPSTNFNLVLSKISRIGLDDFTPLASGMYLGFNMALTERRRGYEPVLVIVSDGNANIPLEKHRRVGRFIFDPAVQSVLDVAAQIAKSGIATVVVNTKHREPTADAGDVVMSGTELLIKVARITKGDYVGIVG
;
A
#
# COMPACT_ATOMS: atom_id res chain seq x y z
N MET A 1 -27.74 25.23 20.77
CA MET A 1 -28.78 26.19 21.23
C MET A 1 -29.51 25.69 22.47
N ILE A 2 -30.08 24.46 22.47
CA ILE A 2 -30.79 23.88 23.64
C ILE A 2 -29.89 23.72 24.88
N ALA A 3 -28.64 23.26 24.71
CA ALA A 3 -27.69 23.09 25.82
C ALA A 3 -27.28 24.40 26.50
N LEU A 4 -27.21 25.50 25.73
CA LEU A 4 -26.87 26.83 26.26
C LEU A 4 -28.01 27.39 27.12
N LEU A 5 -29.26 27.18 26.69
CA LEU A 5 -30.45 27.60 27.42
C LEU A 5 -30.58 26.83 28.75
N LEU A 6 -30.37 25.51 28.72
CA LEU A 6 -30.39 24.64 29.91
C LEU A 6 -29.31 25.04 30.91
N PHE A 7 -28.12 25.41 30.43
CA PHE A 7 -27.00 25.85 31.26
C PHE A 7 -27.29 27.18 31.96
N VAL A 8 -27.84 28.18 31.25
CA VAL A 8 -28.23 29.47 31.84
C VAL A 8 -29.32 29.28 32.90
N LEU A 9 -30.28 28.39 32.66
CA LEU A 9 -31.34 28.06 33.61
C LEU A 9 -30.80 27.38 34.88
N LEU A 10 -29.84 26.46 34.75
CA LEU A 10 -29.19 25.81 35.90
C LEU A 10 -28.34 26.79 36.72
N ALA A 11 -27.66 27.74 36.06
CA ALA A 11 -26.85 28.76 36.73
C ALA A 11 -27.67 29.78 37.54
N LEU A 12 -28.93 30.00 37.15
CA LEU A 12 -29.88 30.84 37.90
C LEU A 12 -30.43 30.15 39.16
N VAL A 13 -30.42 28.82 39.21
CA VAL A 13 -30.95 28.03 40.33
C VAL A 13 -29.87 27.70 41.36
N ASP A 14 -28.72 27.19 40.93
CA ASP A 14 -27.58 26.91 41.81
C ASP A 14 -26.27 26.82 41.00
N LEU A 15 -25.28 27.62 41.39
CA LEU A 15 -23.96 27.67 40.76
C LEU A 15 -23.23 26.31 40.80
N ARG A 16 -23.48 25.48 41.83
CA ARG A 16 -22.88 24.14 41.98
C ARG A 16 -23.40 23.16 40.94
N LEU A 17 -24.70 23.22 40.63
CA LEU A 17 -25.33 22.39 39.60
C LEU A 17 -24.82 22.76 38.20
N ALA A 18 -24.63 24.07 37.93
CA ALA A 18 -24.03 24.53 36.68
C ALA A 18 -22.58 24.04 36.50
N ALA A 19 -21.77 24.08 37.56
CA ALA A 19 -20.40 23.56 37.52
C ALA A 19 -20.35 22.05 37.25
N LEU A 20 -21.27 21.28 37.85
CA LEU A 20 -21.37 19.84 37.64
C LEU A 20 -21.85 19.50 36.22
N ALA A 21 -22.76 20.30 35.64
CA ALA A 21 -23.19 20.17 34.26
C ALA A 21 -22.06 20.47 33.25
N ILE A 22 -21.21 21.48 33.52
CA ILE A 22 -20.00 21.75 32.71
C ILE A 22 -19.03 20.58 32.81
N LEU A 23 -18.77 20.09 34.01
CA LEU A 23 -17.86 18.96 34.23
C LEU A 23 -18.36 17.70 33.53
N LEU A 24 -19.66 17.40 33.66
CA LEU A 24 -20.30 16.28 32.97
C LEU A 24 -20.22 16.45 31.45
N TRP A 25 -20.49 17.66 30.93
CA TRP A 25 -20.39 17.95 29.50
C TRP A 25 -18.94 17.83 29.00
N LEU A 26 -17.94 18.30 29.76
CA LEU A 26 -16.52 18.11 29.47
C LEU A 26 -16.15 16.62 29.45
N ILE A 27 -16.58 15.84 30.44
CA ILE A 27 -16.35 14.39 30.51
C ILE A 27 -17.05 13.67 29.35
N LEU A 28 -18.30 14.04 29.04
CA LEU A 28 -19.06 13.48 27.94
C LEU A 28 -18.39 13.81 26.60
N ASN A 29 -17.93 15.04 26.41
CA ASN A 29 -17.20 15.45 25.22
C ASN A 29 -15.82 14.78 25.12
N MET A 30 -15.15 14.53 26.26
CA MET A 30 -13.91 13.76 26.31
C MET A 30 -14.14 12.27 25.98
N LEU A 31 -15.32 11.73 26.29
CA LEU A 31 -15.75 10.36 26.00
C LEU A 31 -16.28 10.18 24.57
N LEU A 32 -17.03 11.15 24.04
CA LEU A 32 -17.69 11.10 22.72
C LEU A 32 -16.91 11.80 21.60
N GLY A 33 -16.02 12.74 21.90
CA GLY A 33 -15.36 13.63 20.93
C GLY A 33 -14.16 13.04 20.16
N ARG A 34 -13.94 11.73 20.19
CA ARG A 34 -12.82 11.09 19.45
C ARG A 34 -13.20 10.59 18.05
N ASP A 35 -13.86 11.41 17.25
CA ASP A 35 -14.13 11.05 15.86
C ASP A 35 -13.07 11.61 14.90
N SER A 36 -11.94 10.92 14.86
CA SER A 36 -10.94 11.04 13.80
C SER A 36 -10.56 9.64 13.32
N VAL A 37 -11.51 9.07 12.60
CA VAL A 37 -11.50 7.71 12.12
C VAL A 37 -11.04 7.68 10.66
N TYR A 38 -10.05 8.50 10.28
CA TYR A 38 -9.58 8.75 8.90
C TYR A 38 -10.55 9.57 8.02
N SER A 39 -11.38 10.42 8.65
CA SER A 39 -12.29 11.45 8.11
C SER A 39 -13.04 11.07 6.83
N GLY A 40 -13.97 10.12 6.97
CA GLY A 40 -14.95 9.73 5.94
C GLY A 40 -15.16 8.21 5.78
N ARG A 41 -14.23 7.37 6.26
CA ARG A 41 -14.38 5.89 6.27
C ARG A 41 -13.67 5.28 7.46
N ARG A 42 -14.38 4.44 8.23
CA ARG A 42 -13.80 3.68 9.33
C ARG A 42 -12.66 2.77 8.89
N ALA A 43 -11.62 2.68 9.71
CA ALA A 43 -10.56 1.69 9.56
C ALA A 43 -11.18 0.31 9.33
N LEU A 44 -10.66 -0.44 8.36
CA LEU A 44 -11.24 -1.72 7.98
C LEU A 44 -10.96 -2.79 9.05
N ILE A 45 -9.79 -2.73 9.67
CA ILE A 45 -9.41 -3.56 10.82
C ILE A 45 -8.69 -2.65 11.82
N LYS A 46 -9.14 -2.66 13.08
CA LYS A 46 -8.50 -1.95 14.19
C LYS A 46 -8.28 -2.94 15.33
N THR A 47 -7.05 -2.99 15.84
CA THR A 47 -6.66 -3.77 17.00
C THR A 47 -5.99 -2.84 18.01
N LYS A 48 -5.71 -3.32 19.23
CA LYS A 48 -4.97 -2.53 20.22
C LYS A 48 -3.55 -2.16 19.77
N ARG A 49 -2.95 -2.92 18.86
CA ARG A 49 -1.54 -2.81 18.47
C ARG A 49 -1.35 -2.36 17.02
N ALA A 50 -2.38 -2.36 16.20
CA ALA A 50 -2.27 -1.97 14.80
C ALA A 50 -3.62 -1.64 14.14
N VAL A 51 -3.56 -0.89 13.05
CA VAL A 51 -4.69 -0.43 12.26
C VAL A 51 -4.45 -0.70 10.79
N TYR A 52 -5.45 -1.14 10.06
CA TYR A 52 -5.43 -1.29 8.61
C TYR A 52 -6.58 -0.52 7.96
N ALA A 53 -6.25 0.29 6.97
CA ALA A 53 -7.19 1.04 6.16
C ALA A 53 -6.85 0.87 4.67
N SER A 54 -7.86 0.90 3.81
CA SER A 54 -7.67 0.87 2.35
C SER A 54 -8.44 2.00 1.71
N PHE A 55 -7.76 2.79 0.88
CA PHE A 55 -8.34 3.95 0.21
C PHE A 55 -8.69 3.69 -1.26
N SER A 56 -8.40 2.50 -1.78
CA SER A 56 -8.91 2.05 -3.08
C SER A 56 -10.38 1.65 -2.92
N GLY A 57 -11.33 2.47 -3.40
CA GLY A 57 -12.76 2.21 -3.19
C GLY A 57 -13.25 0.88 -3.76
N GLY A 58 -14.09 0.16 -3.01
CA GLY A 58 -14.95 -0.91 -3.53
C GLY A 58 -15.45 -1.92 -2.50
N ALA A 59 -16.70 -2.38 -2.65
CA ALA A 59 -17.30 -3.51 -1.91
C ALA A 59 -16.49 -4.83 -2.04
N ASP A 60 -15.67 -4.93 -3.08
CA ASP A 60 -14.72 -6.01 -3.34
C ASP A 60 -13.59 -6.12 -2.30
N LEU A 61 -13.34 -5.07 -1.50
CA LEU A 61 -12.35 -5.08 -0.42
C LEU A 61 -12.72 -6.07 0.67
N ARG A 62 -13.97 -6.09 1.15
CA ARG A 62 -14.38 -7.04 2.20
C ARG A 62 -14.26 -8.47 1.70
N LYS A 63 -14.65 -8.73 0.45
CA LYS A 63 -14.53 -10.05 -0.18
C LYS A 63 -13.07 -10.47 -0.36
N THR A 64 -12.22 -9.55 -0.82
CA THR A 64 -10.78 -9.79 -0.97
C THR A 64 -10.11 -10.00 0.38
N LEU A 65 -10.45 -9.20 1.38
CA LEU A 65 -9.97 -9.33 2.76
C LEU A 65 -10.39 -10.68 3.34
N LEU A 66 -11.66 -11.08 3.22
CA LEU A 66 -12.16 -12.39 3.66
C LEU A 66 -11.45 -13.55 2.96
N GLN A 67 -11.11 -13.41 1.67
CA GLN A 67 -10.35 -14.44 0.94
C GLN A 67 -8.87 -14.50 1.35
N VAL A 68 -8.24 -13.35 1.61
CA VAL A 68 -6.83 -13.28 1.99
C VAL A 68 -6.65 -13.60 3.48
N SER A 69 -7.64 -13.33 4.31
CA SER A 69 -7.67 -13.70 5.73
C SER A 69 -8.01 -15.16 5.95
N ARG A 70 -8.66 -15.86 5.00
CA ARG A 70 -8.87 -17.32 5.04
C ARG A 70 -7.52 -18.02 5.07
N GLY A 71 -7.11 -18.49 6.25
CA GLY A 71 -5.82 -19.14 6.51
C GLY A 71 -4.90 -18.32 7.42
N MET A 72 -5.16 -17.04 7.60
CA MET A 72 -4.58 -16.26 8.69
C MET A 72 -5.44 -16.50 9.93
N LYS A 73 -4.84 -16.83 11.08
CA LYS A 73 -5.53 -16.90 12.38
C LYS A 73 -5.91 -15.49 12.87
N ILE A 74 -6.71 -14.76 12.09
CA ILE A 74 -7.20 -13.40 12.39
C ILE A 74 -8.48 -13.46 13.24
N LEU A 75 -9.17 -14.60 13.24
CA LEU A 75 -10.37 -14.83 14.03
C LEU A 75 -9.99 -15.53 15.35
N GLY A 76 -10.00 -14.77 16.45
CA GLY A 76 -9.95 -15.30 17.82
C GLY A 76 -8.66 -15.09 18.61
N GLY A 77 -7.63 -14.43 18.07
CA GLY A 77 -6.34 -14.19 18.74
C GLY A 77 -5.83 -12.76 18.60
N ARG A 78 -4.84 -12.38 19.43
CA ARG A 78 -4.10 -11.10 19.30
C ARG A 78 -3.48 -11.04 17.89
N VAL A 79 -4.03 -10.20 17.01
CA VAL A 79 -3.47 -9.98 15.67
C VAL A 79 -2.17 -9.20 15.83
N GLU A 80 -1.07 -9.80 15.40
CA GLU A 80 0.25 -9.17 15.45
C GLU A 80 0.40 -8.13 14.33
N PRO A 81 1.09 -7.00 14.55
CA PRO A 81 1.25 -5.96 13.52
C PRO A 81 1.85 -6.47 12.21
N SER A 82 2.77 -7.45 12.27
CA SER A 82 3.38 -8.08 11.09
C SER A 82 2.34 -8.77 10.19
N GLN A 83 1.28 -9.33 10.75
CA GLN A 83 0.20 -9.96 9.99
C GLN A 83 -0.60 -8.94 9.19
N LEU A 84 -0.83 -7.73 9.73
CA LEU A 84 -1.52 -6.68 8.97
C LEU A 84 -0.64 -6.10 7.85
N VAL A 85 0.68 -6.03 8.06
CA VAL A 85 1.62 -5.69 7.00
C VAL A 85 1.61 -6.77 5.91
N GLU A 86 1.68 -8.05 6.28
CA GLU A 86 1.59 -9.17 5.34
C GLU A 86 0.28 -9.12 4.53
N LEU A 87 -0.85 -8.87 5.19
CA LEU A 87 -2.17 -8.74 4.57
C LEU A 87 -2.16 -7.62 3.53
N ALA A 88 -1.68 -6.42 3.88
CA ALA A 88 -1.61 -5.29 2.97
C ALA A 88 -0.73 -5.60 1.74
N LEU A 89 0.44 -6.22 1.96
CA LEU A 89 1.32 -6.66 0.87
C LEU A 89 0.62 -7.65 -0.06
N ASN A 90 -0.03 -8.67 0.47
CA ASN A 90 -0.71 -9.70 -0.32
C ASN A 90 -1.90 -9.13 -1.10
N VAL A 91 -2.69 -8.26 -0.47
CA VAL A 91 -3.81 -7.58 -1.13
C VAL A 91 -3.31 -6.72 -2.29
N SER A 92 -2.32 -5.86 -2.05
CA SER A 92 -1.75 -5.00 -3.10
C SER A 92 -1.08 -5.80 -4.22
N ARG A 93 -0.34 -6.89 -3.92
CA ARG A 93 0.24 -7.80 -4.91
C ARG A 93 -0.84 -8.48 -5.75
N LYS A 94 -1.91 -9.00 -5.13
CA LYS A 94 -3.01 -9.67 -5.85
C LYS A 94 -3.71 -8.69 -6.80
N ARG A 95 -3.97 -7.45 -6.35
CA ARG A 95 -4.51 -6.38 -7.22
C ARG A 95 -3.56 -6.07 -8.38
N ALA A 96 -2.28 -5.88 -8.10
CA ALA A 96 -1.25 -5.65 -9.12
C ALA A 96 -1.23 -6.77 -10.17
N ARG A 97 -1.21 -8.03 -9.73
CA ARG A 97 -1.28 -9.18 -10.64
C ARG A 97 -2.53 -9.18 -11.50
N HIS A 98 -3.69 -8.85 -10.92
CA HIS A 98 -4.94 -8.79 -11.67
C HIS A 98 -4.93 -7.67 -12.73
N ARG A 99 -4.38 -6.49 -12.40
CA ARG A 99 -4.20 -5.40 -13.38
C ARG A 99 -3.27 -5.80 -14.50
N GLY A 100 -2.13 -6.42 -14.20
CA GLY A 100 -1.18 -6.82 -15.23
C GLY A 100 -1.63 -8.02 -16.07
N ARG A 101 -2.52 -8.89 -15.58
CA ARG A 101 -3.14 -9.96 -16.40
C ARG A 101 -3.88 -9.40 -17.62
N ARG A 102 -4.56 -8.25 -17.48
CA ARG A 102 -5.21 -7.55 -18.61
C ARG A 102 -4.21 -7.05 -19.64
N LYS A 103 -2.98 -6.70 -19.22
CA LYS A 103 -1.92 -6.19 -20.10
C LYS A 103 -1.08 -7.32 -20.74
N MET A 104 -0.96 -8.48 -20.09
CA MET A 104 -0.10 -9.60 -20.53
C MET A 104 -0.77 -10.61 -21.46
N LEU A 105 -1.92 -10.30 -22.06
CA LEU A 105 -2.57 -11.15 -23.09
C LEU A 105 -1.64 -11.52 -24.27
N GLY A 106 -0.47 -10.88 -24.42
CA GLY A 106 0.54 -11.20 -25.43
C GLY A 106 1.74 -12.05 -25.00
N ALA A 107 2.00 -12.28 -23.70
CA ALA A 107 3.29 -12.82 -23.26
C ALA A 107 3.21 -13.98 -22.23
N SER A 108 3.61 -15.16 -22.72
CA SER A 108 4.27 -16.27 -22.00
C SER A 108 3.43 -17.19 -21.10
N MET A 109 2.59 -18.02 -21.73
CA MET A 109 2.41 -19.48 -21.52
C MET A 109 1.13 -19.92 -22.24
N THR A 110 1.15 -20.98 -23.05
CA THR A 110 -0.11 -21.59 -23.54
C THR A 110 -0.75 -22.28 -22.37
N VAL A 111 -1.98 -21.90 -22.02
CA VAL A 111 -2.76 -22.61 -21.01
C VAL A 111 -3.76 -23.56 -21.65
N ASP A 112 -4.30 -23.16 -22.80
CA ASP A 112 -5.23 -23.99 -23.56
C ASP A 112 -5.26 -23.52 -25.03
N TYR A 113 -6.28 -23.92 -25.77
CA TYR A 113 -6.59 -23.42 -27.09
C TYR A 113 -7.99 -22.79 -27.16
N THR A 114 -8.20 -21.95 -28.16
CA THR A 114 -9.49 -21.33 -28.45
C THR A 114 -9.67 -21.18 -29.96
N LEU A 115 -10.86 -20.76 -30.41
CA LEU A 115 -11.06 -20.42 -31.82
C LEU A 115 -10.34 -19.11 -32.16
N PRO A 116 -9.79 -18.97 -33.38
CA PRO A 116 -9.26 -17.69 -33.86
C PRO A 116 -10.31 -16.58 -33.76
N LYS A 117 -9.97 -15.44 -33.15
CA LYS A 117 -10.88 -14.28 -32.98
C LYS A 117 -10.50 -13.07 -33.84
N GLY A 118 -9.44 -13.17 -34.64
CA GLY A 118 -8.93 -12.06 -35.45
C GLY A 118 -7.91 -12.54 -36.47
N PRO A 119 -7.43 -11.64 -37.34
CA PRO A 119 -6.57 -12.00 -38.48
C PRO A 119 -5.16 -12.45 -38.07
N TYR A 120 -4.66 -12.00 -36.91
CA TYR A 120 -3.34 -12.35 -36.40
C TYR A 120 -3.45 -13.05 -35.04
N PHE A 121 -2.95 -14.28 -34.97
CA PHE A 121 -2.91 -15.07 -33.73
C PHE A 121 -1.80 -16.12 -33.78
N LYS A 122 -1.41 -16.64 -32.60
CA LYS A 122 -0.44 -17.74 -32.50
C LYS A 122 -1.17 -19.08 -32.60
N ILE A 123 -0.80 -19.91 -33.56
CA ILE A 123 -1.42 -21.23 -33.78
C ILE A 123 -1.07 -22.20 -32.63
N HIS A 124 -2.06 -22.96 -32.16
CA HIS A 124 -1.88 -24.07 -31.23
C HIS A 124 -1.73 -25.38 -32.01
N PHE A 125 -0.50 -25.71 -32.41
CA PHE A 125 -0.19 -26.84 -33.29
C PHE A 125 -0.82 -28.17 -32.84
N PRO A 126 -0.63 -28.67 -31.59
CA PRO A 126 -1.21 -29.97 -31.20
C PRO A 126 -2.74 -30.03 -31.25
N ALA A 127 -3.44 -28.94 -30.94
CA ALA A 127 -4.90 -28.90 -30.98
C ALA A 127 -5.42 -28.82 -32.42
N THR A 128 -4.72 -28.07 -33.26
CA THR A 128 -5.01 -27.94 -34.69
C THR A 128 -4.83 -29.28 -35.42
N LEU A 129 -3.72 -29.97 -35.16
CA LEU A 129 -3.45 -31.29 -35.74
C LEU A 129 -4.45 -32.35 -35.29
N ARG A 130 -4.74 -32.42 -33.98
CA ARG A 130 -5.77 -33.32 -33.43
C ARG A 130 -7.15 -33.05 -34.04
N ARG A 131 -7.51 -31.78 -34.25
CA ARG A 131 -8.78 -31.44 -34.89
C ARG A 131 -8.79 -31.83 -36.37
N SER A 132 -7.69 -31.62 -37.10
CA SER A 132 -7.62 -32.01 -38.51
C SER A 132 -7.76 -33.52 -38.69
N ALA A 133 -7.08 -34.29 -37.83
CA ALA A 133 -7.20 -35.75 -37.81
C ALA A 133 -8.63 -36.20 -37.48
N ALA A 134 -9.26 -35.60 -36.47
CA ALA A 134 -10.65 -35.90 -36.09
C ALA A 134 -11.68 -35.56 -37.19
N MET A 135 -11.34 -34.66 -38.11
CA MET A 135 -12.17 -34.32 -39.28
C MET A 135 -11.84 -35.16 -40.52
N GLY A 136 -10.94 -36.14 -40.42
CA GLY A 136 -10.50 -36.96 -41.56
C GLY A 136 -9.71 -36.18 -42.61
N ALA A 137 -9.22 -34.98 -42.28
CA ALA A 137 -8.57 -34.08 -43.21
C ALA A 137 -7.04 -34.12 -43.15
N PHE A 138 -6.44 -34.74 -42.13
CA PHE A 138 -4.99 -34.82 -41.98
C PHE A 138 -4.35 -35.63 -43.13
N PRO A 139 -3.25 -35.16 -43.78
CA PRO A 139 -2.36 -34.06 -43.39
C PRO A 139 -2.77 -32.66 -43.88
N SER A 140 -3.87 -32.52 -44.64
CA SER A 140 -4.37 -31.20 -45.03
C SER A 140 -4.90 -30.43 -43.81
N LEU A 141 -4.77 -29.10 -43.84
CA LEU A 141 -5.25 -28.21 -42.79
C LEU A 141 -6.35 -27.30 -43.34
N LYS A 142 -7.59 -27.56 -42.92
CA LYS A 142 -8.73 -26.65 -43.18
C LYS A 142 -8.80 -25.56 -42.11
N TRP A 143 -9.35 -24.40 -42.46
CA TRP A 143 -9.57 -23.29 -41.52
C TRP A 143 -10.33 -23.72 -40.26
N ASP A 144 -11.32 -24.61 -40.40
CA ASP A 144 -12.11 -25.14 -39.28
C ASP A 144 -11.30 -26.01 -38.29
N ALA A 145 -10.14 -26.50 -38.72
CA ALA A 145 -9.21 -27.24 -37.88
C ALA A 145 -8.38 -26.30 -37.01
N VAL A 146 -8.18 -25.06 -37.44
CA VAL A 146 -7.23 -24.12 -36.83
C VAL A 146 -7.67 -23.74 -35.42
N ARG A 147 -6.74 -23.85 -34.48
CA ARG A 147 -6.93 -23.41 -33.10
C ARG A 147 -5.88 -22.36 -32.75
N ALA A 148 -6.31 -21.28 -32.11
CA ALA A 148 -5.43 -20.27 -31.55
C ALA A 148 -4.97 -20.68 -30.15
N ARG A 149 -3.73 -20.33 -29.78
CA ARG A 149 -3.21 -20.51 -28.42
C ARG A 149 -3.99 -19.60 -27.48
N LEU A 150 -4.60 -20.18 -26.45
CA LEU A 150 -5.05 -19.44 -25.28
C LEU A 150 -3.82 -19.17 -24.42
N LEU A 151 -3.34 -17.93 -24.45
CA LEU A 151 -2.22 -17.49 -23.64
C LEU A 151 -2.72 -17.00 -22.29
N ALA A 152 -2.13 -17.49 -21.21
CA ALA A 152 -2.27 -16.83 -19.92
C ALA A 152 -0.89 -16.40 -19.41
N GLY A 153 -0.71 -15.09 -19.24
CA GLY A 153 0.43 -14.54 -18.52
C GLY A 153 0.15 -14.49 -17.03
N ARG A 154 1.08 -15.02 -16.21
CA ARG A 154 1.15 -14.61 -14.80
C ARG A 154 1.80 -13.23 -14.78
N SER A 155 1.02 -12.19 -14.50
CA SER A 155 1.59 -10.86 -14.25
C SER A 155 2.61 -10.96 -13.13
N LYS A 156 3.86 -10.62 -13.43
CA LYS A 156 4.93 -10.60 -12.45
C LYS A 156 4.83 -9.29 -11.66
N VAL A 157 5.00 -9.33 -10.35
CA VAL A 157 5.00 -8.13 -9.50
C VAL A 157 6.43 -7.73 -9.19
N SER A 158 6.70 -6.43 -9.10
CA SER A 158 7.93 -5.90 -8.52
C SER A 158 7.59 -5.13 -7.25
N LEU A 159 7.99 -5.65 -6.09
CA LEU A 159 7.87 -4.97 -4.80
C LEU A 159 9.06 -4.03 -4.63
N ILE A 160 8.80 -2.73 -4.49
CA ILE A 160 9.84 -1.73 -4.28
C ILE A 160 9.66 -1.18 -2.88
N LEU A 161 10.55 -1.61 -1.97
CA LEU A 161 10.55 -1.14 -0.58
C LEU A 161 11.32 0.16 -0.48
N VAL A 162 10.68 1.17 0.08
CA VAL A 162 11.29 2.42 0.51
C VAL A 162 11.27 2.39 2.03
N LEU A 163 12.44 2.18 2.63
CA LEU A 163 12.62 2.07 4.06
C LEU A 163 13.27 3.34 4.60
N ASP A 164 12.61 3.93 5.58
CA ASP A 164 13.17 4.98 6.41
C ASP A 164 14.22 4.41 7.38
N SER A 165 15.37 5.06 7.52
CA SER A 165 16.44 4.64 8.45
C SER A 165 16.44 5.40 9.77
N SER A 166 15.38 6.16 10.07
CA SER A 166 15.22 6.86 11.33
C SER A 166 15.40 5.93 12.53
N ALA A 167 16.04 6.42 13.61
CA ALA A 167 16.34 5.60 14.80
C ALA A 167 15.10 4.91 15.42
N SER A 168 13.92 5.53 15.29
CA SER A 168 12.62 5.00 15.73
C SER A 168 12.24 3.67 15.05
N MET A 169 12.81 3.39 13.88
CA MET A 169 12.53 2.19 13.08
C MET A 169 13.08 0.90 13.70
N MET A 170 14.07 0.98 14.59
CA MET A 170 14.78 -0.18 15.15
C MET A 170 13.82 -1.24 15.70
N TYR A 171 12.77 -0.81 16.41
CA TYR A 171 11.79 -1.72 17.02
C TYR A 171 10.83 -2.34 16.00
N SER A 172 10.64 -1.70 14.84
CA SER A 172 9.72 -2.15 13.79
C SER A 172 10.37 -3.04 12.74
N VAL A 173 11.70 -3.00 12.58
CA VAL A 173 12.45 -3.81 11.59
C VAL A 173 12.10 -5.29 11.68
N ARG A 174 12.04 -5.85 12.89
CA ARG A 174 11.69 -7.28 13.10
C ARG A 174 10.30 -7.62 12.56
N GLY A 175 9.32 -6.76 12.80
CA GLY A 175 7.95 -6.93 12.30
C GLY A 175 7.88 -6.89 10.77
N ILE A 176 8.61 -5.96 10.15
CA ILE A 176 8.72 -5.82 8.69
C ILE A 176 9.40 -7.04 8.07
N LEU A 177 10.53 -7.50 8.64
CA LEU A 177 11.22 -8.72 8.19
C LEU A 177 10.31 -9.95 8.27
N THR A 178 9.49 -10.05 9.32
CA THR A 178 8.55 -11.15 9.51
C THR A 178 7.47 -11.14 8.43
N ALA A 179 6.87 -9.97 8.17
CA ALA A 179 5.87 -9.80 7.11
C ALA A 179 6.46 -10.10 5.71
N LEU A 180 7.69 -9.65 5.43
CA LEU A 180 8.37 -9.89 4.16
C LEU A 180 8.75 -11.36 3.94
N ARG A 181 9.14 -12.07 5.00
CA ARG A 181 9.37 -13.52 4.95
C ARG A 181 8.08 -14.29 4.65
N ALA A 182 6.96 -13.89 5.24
CA ALA A 182 5.68 -14.56 5.03
C ALA A 182 5.23 -14.50 3.55
N VAL A 183 5.52 -13.40 2.85
CA VAL A 183 5.18 -13.23 1.43
C VAL A 183 6.17 -13.90 0.46
N GLU A 184 7.35 -14.33 0.94
CA GLU A 184 8.45 -14.85 0.12
C GLU A 184 8.05 -16.08 -0.69
N ARG A 185 7.44 -17.09 -0.03
CA ARG A 185 7.09 -18.37 -0.68
C ARG A 185 6.22 -18.14 -1.91
N GLU A 186 5.23 -17.25 -1.77
CA GLU A 186 4.38 -16.87 -2.87
C GLU A 186 5.14 -16.05 -3.92
N ALA A 187 5.98 -15.10 -3.49
CA ALA A 187 6.77 -14.27 -4.41
C ALA A 187 7.69 -15.10 -5.30
N ARG A 188 8.36 -16.10 -4.72
CA ARG A 188 9.20 -17.07 -5.43
C ARG A 188 8.40 -17.86 -6.47
N ARG A 189 7.21 -18.35 -6.09
CA ARG A 189 6.30 -19.09 -7.00
C ARG A 189 5.91 -18.25 -8.22
N TYR A 190 5.63 -16.96 -8.04
CA TYR A 190 5.21 -16.06 -9.12
C TYR A 190 6.34 -15.32 -9.83
N ARG A 191 7.61 -15.61 -9.46
CA ARG A 191 8.80 -14.89 -9.97
C ARG A 191 8.68 -13.38 -9.77
N ASP A 192 8.09 -12.98 -8.65
CA ASP A 192 8.05 -11.58 -8.25
C ASP A 192 9.47 -11.12 -7.91
N ARG A 193 9.74 -9.83 -8.15
CA ARG A 193 10.99 -9.18 -7.76
C ARG A 193 10.77 -8.36 -6.51
N VAL A 194 11.86 -8.13 -5.79
CA VAL A 194 11.92 -7.21 -4.66
C VAL A 194 13.15 -6.31 -4.79
N ALA A 195 12.97 -5.03 -4.48
CA ALA A 195 14.01 -4.02 -4.44
C ALA A 195 13.95 -3.27 -3.10
N LEU A 196 15.08 -2.69 -2.72
CA LEU A 196 15.23 -1.95 -1.47
C LEU A 196 15.90 -0.61 -1.75
N VAL A 197 15.17 0.45 -1.41
CA VAL A 197 15.63 1.84 -1.32
C VAL A 197 15.63 2.21 0.16
N VAL A 198 16.71 2.83 0.61
CA VAL A 198 16.86 3.29 1.99
C VAL A 198 17.07 4.79 1.98
N CYS A 199 16.25 5.51 2.73
CA CYS A 199 16.46 6.91 3.05
C CYS A 199 17.64 6.96 4.04
N LYS A 200 18.72 7.69 3.75
CA LYS A 200 19.89 7.80 4.63
C LYS A 200 20.56 9.16 4.45
N GLY A 201 21.06 9.76 5.53
CA GLY A 201 21.65 11.11 5.50
C GLY A 201 20.70 12.13 4.87
N PHE A 202 21.17 12.84 3.84
CA PHE A 202 20.41 13.87 3.14
C PHE A 202 19.64 13.40 1.91
N GLY A 203 19.62 12.10 1.62
CA GLY A 203 19.02 11.57 0.40
C GLY A 203 18.56 10.11 0.50
N ALA A 204 18.49 9.43 -0.63
CA ALA A 204 18.12 8.02 -0.65
C ALA A 204 18.99 7.23 -1.61
N THR A 205 19.26 5.98 -1.25
CA THR A 205 20.16 5.09 -1.98
C THR A 205 19.48 3.78 -2.29
N VAL A 206 19.74 3.24 -3.49
CA VAL A 206 19.32 1.88 -3.85
C VAL A 206 20.27 0.89 -3.21
N VAL A 207 19.81 0.19 -2.17
CA VAL A 207 20.58 -0.84 -1.48
C VAL A 207 20.46 -2.20 -2.18
N GLN A 208 19.33 -2.46 -2.84
CA GLN A 208 19.13 -3.64 -3.67
C GLN A 208 18.28 -3.31 -4.89
N HIS A 209 18.84 -3.49 -6.09
CA HIS A 209 18.07 -3.47 -7.33
C HIS A 209 17.07 -4.63 -7.40
N PRO A 210 15.99 -4.52 -8.21
CA PRO A 210 14.97 -5.55 -8.33
C PRO A 210 15.55 -6.95 -8.58
N SER A 211 15.37 -7.85 -7.62
CA SER A 211 15.86 -9.24 -7.67
C SER A 211 14.77 -10.21 -7.26
N THR A 212 14.77 -11.42 -7.82
CA THR A 212 13.88 -12.50 -7.35
C THR A 212 14.36 -13.13 -6.04
N ASN A 213 15.57 -12.81 -5.60
CA ASN A 213 16.13 -13.33 -4.36
C ASN A 213 15.74 -12.45 -3.16
N PHE A 214 14.64 -12.81 -2.51
CA PHE A 214 14.15 -12.12 -1.31
C PHE A 214 15.11 -12.19 -0.14
N ASN A 215 15.86 -13.28 0.01
CA ASN A 215 16.81 -13.45 1.11
C ASN A 215 17.92 -12.39 1.09
N LEU A 216 18.31 -11.90 -0.10
CA LEU A 216 19.26 -10.79 -0.21
C LEU A 216 18.68 -9.48 0.34
N VAL A 217 17.40 -9.20 0.09
CA VAL A 217 16.74 -8.01 0.64
C VAL A 217 16.57 -8.15 2.15
N LEU A 218 16.14 -9.31 2.63
CA LEU A 218 15.96 -9.56 4.06
C LEU A 218 17.27 -9.43 4.84
N SER A 219 18.38 -9.97 4.31
CA SER A 219 19.69 -9.85 4.95
C SER A 219 20.19 -8.41 4.95
N LYS A 220 19.96 -7.67 3.86
CA LYS A 220 20.31 -6.25 3.78
C LYS A 220 19.50 -5.41 4.77
N ILE A 221 18.20 -5.62 4.89
CA ILE A 221 17.34 -4.92 5.86
C ILE A 221 17.87 -5.11 7.30
N SER A 222 18.31 -6.32 7.65
CA SER A 222 18.84 -6.60 8.99
C SER A 222 20.18 -5.92 9.33
N ARG A 223 20.85 -5.33 8.34
CA ARG A 223 22.18 -4.69 8.47
C ARG A 223 22.16 -3.18 8.25
N ILE A 224 20.99 -2.59 8.01
CA ILE A 224 20.87 -1.14 7.79
C ILE A 224 21.18 -0.43 9.11
N GLY A 225 22.17 0.47 9.07
CA GLY A 225 22.46 1.39 10.18
C GLY A 225 21.39 2.47 10.29
N LEU A 226 21.16 2.94 11.50
CA LEU A 226 20.21 4.01 11.82
C LEU A 226 20.88 5.37 11.62
N ASP A 227 20.12 6.33 11.09
CA ASP A 227 20.53 7.74 10.95
C ASP A 227 19.43 8.65 11.54
N ASP A 228 19.78 9.89 11.88
CA ASP A 228 18.84 10.85 12.50
C ASP A 228 17.98 11.63 11.48
N PHE A 229 18.36 11.58 10.20
CA PHE A 229 17.69 12.30 9.12
C PHE A 229 16.74 11.41 8.31
N THR A 230 15.64 12.01 7.84
CA THR A 230 14.49 11.32 7.24
C THR A 230 14.11 11.94 5.90
N PRO A 231 14.94 11.76 4.84
CA PRO A 231 14.66 12.24 3.49
C PRO A 231 13.62 11.36 2.77
N LEU A 232 12.42 11.28 3.34
CA LEU A 232 11.31 10.44 2.88
C LEU A 232 10.90 10.76 1.44
N ALA A 233 10.86 12.05 1.07
CA ALA A 233 10.52 12.48 -0.28
C ALA A 233 11.53 11.95 -1.32
N SER A 234 12.83 12.00 -1.01
CA SER A 234 13.91 11.46 -1.84
C SER A 234 13.78 9.95 -2.03
N GLY A 235 13.50 9.21 -0.95
CA GLY A 235 13.27 7.77 -1.02
C GLY A 235 12.04 7.39 -1.84
N MET A 236 10.93 8.09 -1.62
CA MET A 236 9.70 7.90 -2.40
C MET A 236 9.92 8.19 -3.88
N TYR A 237 10.64 9.26 -4.22
CA TYR A 237 10.91 9.64 -5.61
C TYR A 237 11.83 8.64 -6.31
N LEU A 238 12.88 8.17 -5.62
CA LEU A 238 13.77 7.14 -6.16
C LEU A 238 13.04 5.81 -6.38
N GLY A 239 12.21 5.39 -5.41
CA GLY A 239 11.35 4.22 -5.52
C GLY A 239 10.33 4.35 -6.66
N PHE A 240 9.75 5.54 -6.84
CA PHE A 240 8.84 5.85 -7.95
C PHE A 240 9.52 5.71 -9.31
N ASN A 241 10.71 6.27 -9.51
CA ASN A 241 11.48 6.13 -10.75
C ASN A 241 11.83 4.67 -11.05
N MET A 242 12.17 3.90 -10.01
CA MET A 242 12.39 2.47 -10.13
C MET A 242 11.11 1.73 -10.55
N ALA A 243 9.95 2.12 -10.01
CA ALA A 243 8.66 1.54 -10.35
C ALA A 243 8.30 1.78 -11.83
N LEU A 244 8.54 2.98 -12.34
CA LEU A 244 8.36 3.28 -13.77
C LEU A 244 9.28 2.43 -14.66
N THR A 245 10.50 2.17 -14.20
CA THR A 245 11.48 1.33 -14.92
C THR A 245 11.07 -0.14 -14.94
N GLU A 246 10.65 -0.70 -13.81
CA GLU A 246 10.17 -2.09 -13.75
C GLU A 246 8.84 -2.27 -14.51
N ARG A 247 7.99 -1.24 -14.53
CA ARG A 247 6.78 -1.24 -15.38
C ARG A 247 7.12 -1.36 -16.86
N ARG A 248 8.11 -0.61 -17.35
CA ARG A 248 8.60 -0.70 -18.73
C ARG A 248 9.18 -2.09 -19.06
N ARG A 249 9.71 -2.78 -18.05
CA ARG A 249 10.21 -4.17 -18.15
C ARG A 249 9.11 -5.24 -18.05
N GLY A 250 7.83 -4.85 -18.01
CA GLY A 250 6.69 -5.77 -17.98
C GLY A 250 6.31 -6.31 -16.61
N TYR A 251 6.82 -5.70 -15.52
CA TYR A 251 6.40 -6.01 -14.16
C TYR A 251 5.30 -5.03 -13.72
N GLU A 252 4.35 -5.46 -12.91
CA GLU A 252 3.44 -4.52 -12.25
C GLU A 252 4.06 -4.10 -10.91
N PRO A 253 4.50 -2.83 -10.74
CA PRO A 253 5.16 -2.40 -9.52
C PRO A 253 4.18 -2.14 -8.39
N VAL A 254 4.60 -2.47 -7.17
CA VAL A 254 3.95 -2.10 -5.91
C VAL A 254 5.00 -1.38 -5.06
N LEU A 255 4.75 -0.11 -4.75
CA LEU A 255 5.61 0.71 -3.90
C LEU A 255 5.20 0.49 -2.44
N VAL A 256 6.14 0.08 -1.60
CA VAL A 256 5.92 -0.14 -0.17
C VAL A 256 6.75 0.89 0.59
N ILE A 257 6.08 1.86 1.22
CA ILE A 257 6.72 2.93 1.98
C ILE A 257 6.63 2.56 3.45
N VAL A 258 7.76 2.54 4.15
CA VAL A 258 7.83 2.21 5.57
C VAL A 258 8.57 3.33 6.29
N SER A 259 7.87 4.05 7.16
CA SER A 259 8.40 5.23 7.88
C SER A 259 7.55 5.54 9.12
N ASP A 260 8.05 6.37 10.02
CA ASP A 260 7.27 6.99 11.10
C ASP A 260 6.59 8.31 10.67
N GLY A 261 6.90 8.78 9.46
CA GLY A 261 6.31 9.96 8.83
C GLY A 261 6.97 11.28 9.21
N ASN A 262 8.10 11.26 9.92
CA ASN A 262 8.81 12.49 10.31
C ASN A 262 9.65 13.06 9.15
N ALA A 263 9.01 13.62 8.13
CA ALA A 263 9.71 14.19 6.97
C ALA A 263 10.40 15.51 7.34
N ASN A 264 11.74 15.53 7.34
CA ASN A 264 12.54 16.69 7.73
C ASN A 264 13.45 17.25 6.63
N ILE A 265 13.54 16.57 5.47
CA ILE A 265 14.40 17.00 4.35
C ILE A 265 13.57 17.16 3.07
N PRO A 266 13.52 18.37 2.48
CA PRO A 266 12.84 18.62 1.20
C PRO A 266 13.65 18.11 0.00
N LEU A 267 12.97 17.95 -1.14
CA LEU A 267 13.64 17.70 -2.41
C LEU A 267 14.32 18.97 -2.92
N GLU A 268 15.60 18.90 -3.29
CA GLU A 268 16.39 20.05 -3.79
C GLU A 268 15.71 20.84 -4.93
N LYS A 269 14.89 20.18 -5.76
CA LYS A 269 14.29 20.77 -6.97
C LYS A 269 12.92 21.44 -6.80
N HIS A 270 12.40 21.61 -5.59
CA HIS A 270 11.08 22.25 -5.38
C HIS A 270 11.19 23.64 -4.75
N ARG A 271 11.86 24.58 -5.44
CA ARG A 271 11.51 26.01 -5.36
C ARG A 271 10.38 26.27 -6.36
N ARG A 272 9.13 26.08 -5.96
CA ARG A 272 8.01 26.80 -6.59
C ARG A 272 7.52 27.86 -5.62
N VAL A 273 7.52 29.08 -6.14
CA VAL A 273 6.98 30.30 -5.53
C VAL A 273 5.47 30.14 -5.37
N GLY A 274 4.95 30.43 -4.18
CA GLY A 274 3.51 30.56 -3.92
C GLY A 274 3.11 29.99 -2.55
N ARG A 275 2.87 30.89 -1.58
CA ARG A 275 2.32 30.68 -0.22
C ARG A 275 2.63 29.31 0.43
N PHE A 276 3.69 29.27 1.24
CA PHE A 276 3.96 28.15 2.14
C PHE A 276 2.84 28.06 3.19
N ILE A 277 1.96 27.06 3.06
CA ILE A 277 0.98 26.69 4.08
C ILE A 277 1.56 25.60 5.00
N PHE A 278 2.55 24.83 4.53
CA PHE A 278 3.16 23.70 5.25
C PHE A 278 4.69 23.67 5.09
N ASP A 279 5.37 22.92 5.97
CA ASP A 279 6.80 22.62 5.92
C ASP A 279 7.24 22.14 4.50
N PRO A 280 8.31 22.70 3.90
CA PRO A 280 8.84 22.29 2.59
C PRO A 280 9.11 20.78 2.44
N ALA A 281 9.52 20.10 3.51
CA ALA A 281 9.76 18.66 3.51
C ALA A 281 8.45 17.88 3.37
N VAL A 282 7.41 18.30 4.09
CA VAL A 282 6.06 17.74 3.99
C VAL A 282 5.49 17.97 2.59
N GLN A 283 5.62 19.18 2.05
CA GLN A 283 5.14 19.48 0.70
C GLN A 283 5.83 18.60 -0.36
N SER A 284 7.14 18.39 -0.25
CA SER A 284 7.90 17.51 -1.14
C SER A 284 7.36 16.08 -1.14
N VAL A 285 6.99 15.55 0.03
CA VAL A 285 6.38 14.20 0.16
C VAL A 285 5.02 14.15 -0.56
N LEU A 286 4.18 15.18 -0.38
CA LEU A 286 2.86 15.25 -1.00
C LEU A 286 2.95 15.38 -2.53
N ASP A 287 3.91 16.15 -3.04
CA ASP A 287 4.16 16.29 -4.48
C ASP A 287 4.57 14.95 -5.11
N VAL A 288 5.46 14.20 -4.46
CA VAL A 288 5.84 12.85 -4.92
C VAL A 288 4.65 11.90 -4.85
N ALA A 289 3.84 11.96 -3.79
CA ALA A 289 2.62 11.16 -3.68
C ALA A 289 1.64 11.44 -4.84
N ALA A 290 1.49 12.70 -5.24
CA ALA A 290 0.66 13.08 -6.39
C ALA A 290 1.21 12.51 -7.71
N GLN A 291 2.53 12.49 -7.91
CA GLN A 291 3.16 11.87 -9.08
C GLN A 291 2.95 10.35 -9.14
N ILE A 292 3.06 9.68 -7.98
CA ILE A 292 2.79 8.24 -7.82
C ILE A 292 1.32 7.96 -8.19
N ALA A 293 0.39 8.77 -7.67
CA ALA A 293 -1.04 8.65 -7.93
C ALA A 293 -1.38 8.84 -9.42
N LYS A 294 -0.82 9.87 -10.07
CA LYS A 294 -0.99 10.13 -11.51
C LYS A 294 -0.52 8.95 -12.36
N SER A 295 0.51 8.25 -11.91
CA SER A 295 1.04 7.07 -12.59
C SER A 295 0.28 5.77 -12.26
N GLY A 296 -0.70 5.80 -11.35
CA GLY A 296 -1.49 4.62 -10.96
C GLY A 296 -0.66 3.46 -10.38
N ILE A 297 0.49 3.75 -9.77
CA ILE A 297 1.31 2.74 -9.09
C ILE A 297 0.57 2.31 -7.81
N ALA A 298 0.52 1.00 -7.54
CA ALA A 298 -0.07 0.53 -6.29
C ALA A 298 0.87 0.86 -5.13
N THR A 299 0.31 1.35 -4.03
CA THR A 299 1.08 1.81 -2.88
C THR A 299 0.58 1.18 -1.60
N VAL A 300 1.50 0.71 -0.77
CA VAL A 300 1.27 0.31 0.62
C VAL A 300 2.09 1.24 1.50
N VAL A 301 1.45 1.88 2.48
CA VAL A 301 2.11 2.73 3.46
C VAL A 301 2.07 2.02 4.81
N VAL A 302 3.24 1.80 5.40
CA VAL A 302 3.42 1.19 6.72
C VAL A 302 3.96 2.26 7.66
N ASN A 303 3.09 2.76 8.54
CA ASN A 303 3.46 3.67 9.61
C ASN A 303 3.91 2.87 10.83
N THR A 304 5.17 3.02 11.21
CA THR A 304 5.78 2.30 12.34
C THR A 304 5.46 2.90 13.71
N LYS A 305 5.00 4.16 13.74
CA LYS A 305 4.70 4.91 14.97
C LYS A 305 3.32 5.57 14.86
N HIS A 306 2.29 4.74 14.67
CA HIS A 306 0.93 5.22 14.51
C HIS A 306 0.40 5.82 15.81
N ARG A 307 -0.05 7.08 15.73
CA ARG A 307 -0.80 7.77 16.77
C ARG A 307 -2.18 8.12 16.25
N GLU A 308 -3.20 8.08 17.10
CA GLU A 308 -4.52 8.53 16.69
C GLU A 308 -4.44 10.02 16.33
N PRO A 309 -4.86 10.44 15.11
CA PRO A 309 -4.81 11.85 14.75
C PRO A 309 -5.79 12.60 15.64
N THR A 310 -5.30 13.56 16.42
CA THR A 310 -6.14 14.45 17.24
C THR A 310 -6.86 15.44 16.34
N ALA A 311 -8.19 15.56 16.51
CA ALA A 311 -9.01 16.50 15.73
C ALA A 311 -8.64 17.97 15.96
N ASP A 312 -7.93 18.27 17.06
CA ASP A 312 -7.64 19.63 17.53
C ASP A 312 -6.26 20.17 17.10
N ALA A 313 -5.48 19.41 16.32
CA ALA A 313 -4.28 19.95 15.71
C ALA A 313 -4.72 20.80 14.50
N GLY A 314 -4.93 22.09 14.73
CA GLY A 314 -5.18 23.06 13.67
C GLY A 314 -4.13 22.96 12.55
N ASP A 315 -4.49 23.47 11.37
CA ASP A 315 -3.79 23.37 10.07
C ASP A 315 -2.29 23.75 10.03
N VAL A 316 -1.62 23.98 11.16
CA VAL A 316 -0.28 24.55 11.27
C VAL A 316 0.84 23.49 11.40
N VAL A 317 0.61 22.34 12.05
CA VAL A 317 1.64 21.29 12.20
C VAL A 317 1.06 19.91 11.94
N MET A 318 1.35 19.36 10.75
CA MET A 318 0.92 18.04 10.34
C MET A 318 1.73 16.95 11.05
N SER A 319 1.07 16.01 11.73
CA SER A 319 1.77 14.89 12.36
C SER A 319 2.29 13.89 11.31
N GLY A 320 3.37 13.16 11.62
CA GLY A 320 3.88 12.12 10.71
C GLY A 320 2.85 11.05 10.36
N THR A 321 1.96 10.73 11.31
CA THR A 321 0.83 9.83 11.05
C THR A 321 -0.15 10.42 10.04
N GLU A 322 -0.55 11.68 10.22
CA GLU A 322 -1.43 12.36 9.25
C GLU A 322 -0.78 12.41 7.88
N LEU A 323 0.53 12.68 7.80
CA LEU A 323 1.27 12.74 6.55
C LEU A 323 1.17 11.40 5.81
N LEU A 324 1.49 10.30 6.48
CA LEU A 324 1.43 8.96 5.89
C LEU A 324 0.01 8.55 5.50
N ILE A 325 -1.00 8.94 6.27
CA ILE A 325 -2.42 8.74 5.92
C ILE A 325 -2.77 9.53 4.65
N LYS A 326 -2.35 10.80 4.56
CA LYS A 326 -2.60 11.65 3.40
C LYS A 326 -1.91 11.10 2.15
N VAL A 327 -0.67 10.61 2.27
CA VAL A 327 0.04 9.89 1.20
C VAL A 327 -0.78 8.70 0.73
N ALA A 328 -1.19 7.81 1.64
CA ALA A 328 -1.99 6.63 1.30
C ALA A 328 -3.33 7.00 0.64
N ARG A 329 -3.96 8.10 1.07
CA ARG A 329 -5.20 8.61 0.48
C ARG A 329 -4.98 9.15 -0.93
N ILE A 330 -3.95 9.98 -1.15
CA ILE A 330 -3.60 10.54 -2.46
C ILE A 330 -3.31 9.41 -3.45
N THR A 331 -2.52 8.41 -3.04
CA THR A 331 -2.18 7.26 -3.90
C THR A 331 -3.31 6.25 -4.03
N LYS A 332 -4.44 6.43 -3.32
CA LYS A 332 -5.53 5.45 -3.19
C LYS A 332 -5.00 4.07 -2.78
N GLY A 333 -4.00 4.06 -1.91
CA GLY A 333 -3.25 2.89 -1.46
C GLY A 333 -3.83 2.23 -0.21
N ASP A 334 -3.12 1.23 0.28
CA ASP A 334 -3.38 0.59 1.57
C ASP A 334 -2.49 1.24 2.65
N TYR A 335 -3.02 1.39 3.85
CA TYR A 335 -2.34 1.96 5.01
C TYR A 335 -2.35 0.96 6.17
N VAL A 336 -1.19 0.73 6.78
CA VAL A 336 -1.02 -0.05 8.00
C VAL A 336 -0.35 0.84 9.04
N GLY A 337 -1.00 1.08 10.16
CA GLY A 337 -0.40 1.76 11.31
C GLY A 337 -0.07 0.78 12.41
N ILE A 338 1.16 0.80 12.92
CA ILE A 338 1.60 0.02 14.08
C ILE A 338 1.54 0.94 15.30
N VAL A 339 0.72 0.56 16.29
CA VAL A 339 0.62 1.27 17.57
C VAL A 339 1.74 0.74 18.45
N GLY A 340 2.73 1.61 18.69
CA GLY A 340 3.90 1.33 19.54
C GLY A 340 3.57 1.35 21.02
#